data_AF-A0A8J6JGH8-F1
#
_entry.id   AF-A0A8J6JGH8-F1
#
_cell.length_a   1.000
_cell.length_b   1.000
_cell.length_c   1.000
_cell.angle_alpha   90.00
_cell.angle_beta   90.00
_cell.angle_gamma   90.00
#
_symmetry.space_group_name_H-M   'P 1'
#
loop_
_entity.id
_entity.type
_entity.pdbx_description
1 polymer ?
#
loop_
_entity_poly.entity_id
_entity_poly.type
_entity_poly.pdbx_seq_one_letter_code
_entity_poly.pdbx_strand_id
1 'polypeptide(L)'
;MRKHLTVVHFSPTGGTRRAALLLAEGPARRIDELDLTLPAPTGRTFGPQDAVLFAGPVFGGRLSALMTQRLKNRTGEGTPAVTAAVYVNRAFEDALLELNDCVAAQGFRVAASAALVAERSISRAVPAVSETCTACGLRTAQCPARSISPDDPKHTDPERCFLCMRRIARCSQHAKAYPAKSKAMVDQRLAPLRTVRRKNALPV
;
A
#
# COMPACT_ATOMS: atom_id res chain seq x y z
N MET A 1 -18.91 -18.68 10.39
CA MET A 1 -17.99 -17.60 10.81
C MET A 1 -16.91 -18.19 11.70
N ARG A 2 -15.63 -17.91 11.42
CA ARG A 2 -14.54 -18.32 12.32
C ARG A 2 -14.58 -17.42 13.57
N LYS A 3 -14.32 -18.00 14.74
CA LYS A 3 -14.36 -17.26 16.02
C LYS A 3 -13.12 -16.36 16.21
N HIS A 4 -12.03 -16.65 15.50
CA HIS A 4 -10.72 -16.05 15.72
C HIS A 4 -9.92 -15.98 14.41
N LEU A 5 -9.23 -14.86 14.17
CA LEU A 5 -8.36 -14.61 13.02
C LEU A 5 -7.10 -13.89 13.50
N THR A 6 -5.93 -14.37 13.09
CA THR A 6 -4.67 -13.63 13.31
C THR A 6 -4.34 -12.81 12.06
N VAL A 7 -4.14 -11.50 12.22
CA VAL A 7 -3.68 -10.61 11.16
C VAL A 7 -2.18 -10.42 11.29
N VAL A 8 -1.42 -10.99 10.37
CA VAL A 8 0.02 -10.80 10.24
C VAL A 8 0.27 -9.70 9.22
N HIS A 9 0.85 -8.58 9.64
CA HIS A 9 1.02 -7.43 8.75
C HIS A 9 2.43 -6.84 8.79
N PHE A 10 2.88 -6.30 7.66
CA PHE A 10 4.02 -5.39 7.61
C PHE A 10 3.50 -3.99 7.25
N SER A 11 3.60 -3.02 8.17
CA SER A 11 2.92 -1.73 8.01
C SER A 11 3.72 -0.56 8.59
N PRO A 12 4.85 -0.17 7.97
CA PRO A 12 5.72 0.90 8.45
C PRO A 12 5.02 2.24 8.72
N THR A 13 3.91 2.50 8.02
CA THR A 13 3.18 3.78 8.04
C THR A 13 1.72 3.60 8.46
N GLY A 14 1.34 2.42 8.95
CA GLY A 14 -0.03 2.12 9.41
C GLY A 14 -1.06 1.80 8.32
N GLY A 15 -0.85 2.19 7.06
CA GLY A 15 -1.83 2.00 5.97
C GLY A 15 -2.20 0.53 5.71
N THR A 16 -1.20 -0.36 5.63
CA THR A 16 -1.41 -1.81 5.45
C THR A 16 -2.19 -2.41 6.60
N ARG A 17 -1.81 -2.08 7.84
CA ARG A 17 -2.49 -2.53 9.05
C ARG A 17 -3.96 -2.12 9.01
N ARG A 18 -4.26 -0.85 8.74
CA ARG A 18 -5.65 -0.35 8.69
C ARG A 18 -6.48 -1.09 7.65
N ALA A 19 -5.96 -1.26 6.43
CA ALA A 19 -6.68 -1.97 5.36
C ALA A 19 -6.92 -3.46 5.72
N ALA A 20 -5.94 -4.12 6.33
CA ALA A 20 -6.04 -5.51 6.74
C ALA A 20 -7.06 -5.72 7.86
N LEU A 21 -7.10 -4.82 8.85
CA LEU A 21 -8.07 -4.90 9.94
C LEU A 21 -9.50 -4.69 9.45
N LEU A 22 -9.74 -3.74 8.55
CA LEU A 22 -11.05 -3.54 7.92
C LEU A 22 -11.50 -4.77 7.14
N LEU A 23 -10.59 -5.44 6.43
CA LEU A 23 -10.90 -6.71 5.75
C LEU A 23 -11.23 -7.82 6.75
N ALA A 24 -10.55 -7.84 7.91
CA ALA A 24 -10.70 -8.84 8.96
C ALA A 24 -11.99 -8.69 9.80
N GLU A 25 -12.57 -7.49 9.88
CA GLU A 25 -13.82 -7.21 10.60
C GLU A 25 -15.04 -7.97 10.04
N GLY A 26 -15.10 -8.16 8.72
CA GLY A 26 -16.18 -8.94 8.09
C GLY A 26 -16.25 -10.41 8.54
N PRO A 27 -15.15 -11.19 8.44
CA PRO A 27 -15.18 -12.63 8.68
C PRO A 27 -15.01 -13.07 10.16
N ALA A 28 -14.53 -12.22 11.08
CA ALA A 28 -14.09 -12.64 12.41
C ALA A 28 -14.65 -11.75 13.55
N ARG A 29 -14.99 -12.38 14.69
CA ARG A 29 -15.40 -11.68 15.92
C ARG A 29 -14.25 -11.23 16.82
N ARG A 30 -13.10 -11.91 16.72
CA ARG A 30 -11.88 -11.60 17.47
C ARG A 30 -10.70 -11.60 16.52
N ILE A 31 -9.91 -10.54 16.59
CA ILE A 31 -8.73 -10.32 15.76
C ILE A 31 -7.53 -10.17 16.68
N ASP A 32 -6.51 -11.02 16.49
CA ASP A 32 -5.19 -10.81 17.10
C ASP A 32 -4.23 -10.30 16.03
N GLU A 33 -3.28 -9.45 16.43
CA GLU A 33 -2.32 -8.85 15.49
C GLU A 33 -0.91 -9.40 15.70
N LEU A 34 -0.19 -9.54 14.60
CA LEU A 34 1.24 -9.85 14.60
C LEU A 34 1.96 -8.88 13.65
N ASP A 35 2.60 -7.87 14.24
CA ASP A 35 3.31 -6.85 13.48
C ASP A 35 4.72 -7.33 13.09
N LEU A 36 4.94 -7.48 11.79
CA LEU A 36 6.24 -7.79 11.20
C LEU A 36 7.10 -6.53 11.00
N THR A 37 6.63 -5.33 11.35
CA THR A 37 7.38 -4.06 11.24
C THR A 37 8.38 -3.88 12.37
N LEU A 38 8.03 -4.36 13.56
CA LEU A 38 8.89 -4.31 14.73
C LEU A 38 9.93 -5.45 14.70
N PRO A 39 11.12 -5.28 15.33
CA PRO A 39 12.07 -6.37 15.49
C PRO A 39 11.38 -7.55 16.18
N ALA A 40 11.26 -8.67 15.47
CA ALA A 40 10.53 -9.84 15.98
C ALA A 40 11.50 -10.75 16.77
N PRO A 41 11.26 -11.01 18.08
CA PRO A 41 12.14 -11.87 18.86
C PRO A 41 11.87 -13.37 18.74
N THR A 42 10.74 -13.81 18.16
CA THR A 42 10.36 -15.24 18.17
C THR A 42 9.61 -15.69 16.92
N GLY A 43 9.88 -16.95 16.52
CA GLY A 43 9.09 -17.69 15.54
C GLY A 43 7.68 -17.96 16.05
N ARG A 44 6.71 -18.18 15.15
CA ARG A 44 5.33 -18.55 15.51
C ARG A 44 4.80 -19.62 14.56
N THR A 45 4.33 -20.71 15.14
CA THR A 45 3.67 -21.81 14.42
C THR A 45 2.15 -21.65 14.52
N PHE A 46 1.46 -21.99 13.45
CA PHE A 46 0.00 -22.02 13.34
C PHE A 46 -0.43 -23.42 12.96
N GLY A 47 -1.46 -23.93 13.64
CA GLY A 47 -2.02 -25.24 13.39
C GLY A 47 -3.10 -25.24 12.29
N PRO A 48 -3.66 -26.40 11.95
CA PRO A 48 -4.65 -26.54 10.88
C PRO A 48 -5.99 -25.82 11.13
N GLN A 49 -6.34 -25.60 12.41
CA GLN A 49 -7.58 -24.94 12.83
C GLN A 49 -7.47 -23.41 12.84
N ASP A 50 -6.25 -22.87 12.73
CA ASP A 50 -6.01 -21.44 12.73
C ASP A 50 -6.48 -20.78 11.42
N ALA A 51 -6.71 -19.47 11.50
CA ALA A 51 -6.97 -18.61 10.36
C ALA A 51 -5.96 -17.48 10.39
N VAL A 52 -5.30 -17.23 9.25
CA VAL A 52 -4.31 -16.15 9.17
C VAL A 52 -4.58 -15.25 7.97
N LEU A 53 -4.63 -13.94 8.19
CA LEU A 53 -4.60 -12.94 7.14
C LEU A 53 -3.19 -12.35 7.07
N PHE A 54 -2.49 -12.54 5.96
CA PHE A 54 -1.18 -11.93 5.70
C PHE A 54 -1.35 -10.67 4.86
N ALA A 55 -0.90 -9.52 5.35
CA ALA A 55 -1.01 -8.24 4.65
C ALA A 55 0.35 -7.56 4.44
N GLY A 56 0.65 -7.19 3.19
CA GLY A 56 1.91 -6.58 2.79
C GLY A 56 1.73 -5.29 1.98
N PRO A 57 2.56 -4.26 2.19
CA PRO A 57 2.57 -3.09 1.34
C PRO A 57 3.28 -3.40 0.01
N VAL A 58 2.73 -2.88 -1.07
CA VAL A 58 3.34 -2.98 -2.41
C VAL A 58 4.24 -1.78 -2.67
N PHE A 59 5.52 -2.03 -2.93
CA PHE A 59 6.50 -1.04 -3.35
C PHE A 59 7.00 -1.37 -4.75
N GLY A 60 6.67 -0.53 -5.73
CA GLY A 60 7.12 -0.75 -7.12
C GLY A 60 6.66 -2.08 -7.72
N GLY A 61 5.49 -2.59 -7.30
CA GLY A 61 4.95 -3.86 -7.77
C GLY A 61 5.43 -5.10 -6.99
N ARG A 62 6.20 -4.91 -5.92
CA ARG A 62 6.87 -5.98 -5.15
C ARG A 62 6.67 -5.83 -3.65
N LEU A 63 6.93 -6.91 -2.90
CA LEU A 63 7.01 -6.85 -1.44
C LEU A 63 8.35 -6.27 -0.97
N SER A 64 8.38 -5.78 0.27
CA SER A 64 9.66 -5.39 0.88
C SER A 64 10.49 -6.64 1.23
N ALA A 65 11.79 -6.60 0.94
CA ALA A 65 12.70 -7.70 1.30
C ALA A 65 12.72 -7.99 2.81
N LEU A 66 12.51 -6.95 3.63
CA LEU A 66 12.42 -7.10 5.08
C LEU A 66 11.16 -7.86 5.50
N MET A 67 10.02 -7.63 4.83
CA MET A 67 8.79 -8.39 5.09
C MET A 67 8.97 -9.86 4.72
N THR A 68 9.49 -10.15 3.52
CA THR A 68 9.68 -11.54 3.06
C THR A 68 10.68 -12.29 3.94
N GLN A 69 11.75 -11.62 4.39
CA GLN A 69 12.67 -12.19 5.37
C GLN A 69 11.97 -12.53 6.70
N ARG A 70 11.13 -11.64 7.22
CA ARG A 70 10.45 -11.84 8.51
C ARG A 70 9.31 -12.86 8.44
N LEU A 71 8.70 -13.04 7.28
CA LEU A 71 7.71 -14.10 7.03
C LEU A 71 8.30 -15.50 7.21
N LYS A 72 9.60 -15.69 6.93
CA LYS A 72 10.29 -16.99 7.10
C LYS A 72 10.27 -17.52 8.54
N ASN A 73 10.00 -16.66 9.51
CA ASN A 73 9.88 -17.03 10.92
C ASN A 73 8.46 -17.46 11.30
N ARG A 74 7.57 -17.67 10.32
CA ARG A 74 6.20 -18.16 10.52
C ARG A 74 6.09 -19.53 9.89
N THR A 75 5.41 -20.45 10.57
CA THR A 75 5.23 -21.81 10.09
C THR A 75 3.74 -22.15 10.15
N GLY A 76 3.20 -22.68 9.07
CA GLY A 76 1.85 -23.22 8.99
C GLY A 76 1.89 -24.73 8.80
N GLU A 77 0.91 -25.44 9.33
CA GLU A 77 0.75 -26.89 9.19
C GLU A 77 -0.48 -27.19 8.32
N GLY A 78 -0.43 -26.77 7.05
CA GLY A 78 -1.62 -26.76 6.19
C GLY A 78 -2.64 -25.69 6.60
N THR A 79 -2.22 -24.71 7.40
CA THR A 79 -3.08 -23.66 7.96
C THR A 79 -3.72 -22.80 6.87
N PRO A 80 -5.05 -22.63 6.88
CA PRO A 80 -5.74 -21.75 5.93
C PRO A 80 -5.32 -20.29 6.07
N ALA A 81 -4.93 -19.68 4.95
CA ALA A 81 -4.48 -18.30 4.87
C ALA A 81 -5.26 -17.48 3.84
N VAL A 82 -5.46 -16.20 4.16
CA VAL A 82 -5.85 -15.16 3.21
C VAL A 82 -4.65 -14.23 3.02
N THR A 83 -4.38 -13.81 1.80
CA THR A 83 -3.31 -12.83 1.52
C THR A 83 -3.89 -11.51 1.04
N ALA A 84 -3.24 -10.40 1.40
CA ALA A 84 -3.65 -9.06 1.02
C ALA A 84 -2.45 -8.22 0.56
N ALA A 85 -2.43 -7.86 -0.72
CA ALA A 85 -1.48 -6.90 -1.26
C ALA A 85 -2.10 -5.50 -1.14
N VAL A 86 -1.50 -4.67 -0.30
CA VAL A 86 -1.97 -3.30 -0.05
C VAL A 86 -1.16 -2.33 -0.88
N TYR A 87 -1.80 -1.71 -1.86
CA TYR A 87 -1.14 -0.85 -2.85
C TYR A 87 -1.80 0.53 -2.93
N VAL A 88 -1.09 1.45 -3.58
CA VAL A 88 -1.56 2.82 -3.82
C VAL A 88 -1.82 3.00 -5.34
N ASN A 89 -1.70 4.22 -5.87
CA ASN A 89 -2.19 4.66 -7.18
C ASN A 89 -1.65 3.96 -8.45
N ARG A 90 -0.79 2.94 -8.34
CA ARG A 90 -0.26 2.23 -9.51
C ARG A 90 -1.01 0.91 -9.70
N ALA A 91 -0.44 -0.16 -9.16
CA ALA A 91 -0.96 -1.51 -9.26
C ALA A 91 -0.24 -2.36 -8.21
N PHE A 92 -0.86 -3.47 -7.82
CA PHE A 92 -0.22 -4.46 -6.97
C PHE A 92 0.82 -5.31 -7.73
N GLU A 93 0.64 -5.47 -9.06
CA GLU A 93 1.51 -6.27 -9.94
C GLU A 93 1.83 -7.65 -9.34
N ASP A 94 3.09 -8.07 -9.37
CA ASP A 94 3.50 -9.41 -8.93
C ASP A 94 3.49 -9.57 -7.40
N ALA A 95 3.33 -8.49 -6.63
CA ALA A 95 3.44 -8.54 -5.17
C ALA A 95 2.43 -9.48 -4.51
N LEU A 96 1.23 -9.63 -5.07
CA LEU A 96 0.22 -10.55 -4.52
C LEU A 96 0.60 -12.02 -4.77
N LEU A 97 1.15 -12.32 -5.96
CA LEU A 97 1.68 -13.63 -6.29
C LEU A 97 2.90 -13.95 -5.43
N GLU A 98 3.84 -13.01 -5.32
CA GLU A 98 5.01 -13.11 -4.45
C GLU A 98 4.62 -13.36 -2.97
N LEU A 99 3.55 -12.71 -2.49
CA LEU A 99 3.01 -12.96 -1.15
C LEU A 99 2.44 -14.37 -1.01
N ASN A 100 1.70 -14.85 -2.01
CA ASN A 100 1.13 -16.20 -2.03
C ASN A 100 2.24 -17.24 -1.98
N ASP A 101 3.28 -17.09 -2.78
CA ASP A 101 4.42 -18.01 -2.84
C ASP A 101 5.18 -18.01 -1.51
N CYS A 102 5.44 -16.83 -0.94
CA CYS A 102 6.09 -16.71 0.37
C CYS A 102 5.29 -17.40 1.48
N VAL A 103 3.96 -17.23 1.49
CA VAL A 103 3.09 -17.82 2.51
C VAL A 103 2.95 -19.33 2.30
N ALA A 104 2.81 -19.79 1.06
CA ALA A 104 2.74 -21.20 0.72
C ALA A 104 4.03 -21.97 1.08
N ALA A 105 5.20 -21.37 0.81
CA ALA A 105 6.50 -21.94 1.17
C ALA A 105 6.67 -22.16 2.68
N GLN A 106 5.92 -21.44 3.51
CA GLN A 106 5.92 -21.59 4.97
C GLN A 106 4.89 -22.61 5.48
N GLY A 107 4.24 -23.38 4.60
CA GLY A 107 3.30 -24.45 4.96
C GLY A 107 1.85 -23.98 5.14
N PHE A 108 1.51 -22.76 4.72
CA PHE A 108 0.13 -22.28 4.72
C PHE A 108 -0.58 -22.65 3.42
N ARG A 109 -1.91 -22.85 3.50
CA ARG A 109 -2.77 -23.04 2.33
C ARG A 109 -3.50 -21.74 2.01
N VAL A 110 -3.05 -21.04 0.98
CA VAL A 110 -3.69 -19.81 0.49
C VAL A 110 -5.08 -20.16 -0.06
N ALA A 111 -6.12 -19.74 0.66
CA ALA A 111 -7.52 -20.01 0.33
C ALA A 111 -8.16 -18.85 -0.45
N ALA A 112 -7.68 -17.63 -0.24
CA ALA A 112 -8.14 -16.43 -0.95
C ALA A 112 -7.05 -15.35 -0.94
N SER A 113 -7.19 -14.40 -1.86
CA SER A 113 -6.28 -13.26 -2.00
C SER A 113 -7.08 -11.99 -2.29
N ALA A 114 -6.60 -10.85 -1.78
CA ALA A 114 -7.21 -9.55 -1.99
C ALA A 114 -6.17 -8.50 -2.41
N ALA A 115 -6.53 -7.65 -3.37
CA ALA A 115 -5.79 -6.44 -3.67
C ALA A 115 -6.53 -5.27 -3.01
N LEU A 116 -5.89 -4.62 -2.05
CA LEU A 116 -6.50 -3.55 -1.26
C LEU A 116 -5.85 -2.21 -1.61
N VAL A 117 -6.66 -1.22 -1.92
CA VAL A 117 -6.18 0.15 -2.10
C VAL A 117 -6.13 0.81 -0.72
N ALA A 118 -4.95 1.28 -0.30
CA ALA A 118 -4.80 2.08 0.91
C ALA A 118 -4.39 3.51 0.61
N GLU A 119 -4.74 4.41 1.53
CA GLU A 119 -4.27 5.77 1.53
C GLU A 119 -2.75 5.83 1.78
N ARG A 120 -2.16 6.88 1.23
CA ARG A 120 -0.73 7.11 1.01
C ARG A 120 0.19 6.74 2.18
N SER A 121 1.36 6.20 1.85
CA SER A 121 2.42 5.90 2.82
C SER A 121 3.51 6.98 2.98
N ILE A 122 3.58 8.00 2.10
CA ILE A 122 4.81 8.82 1.95
C ILE A 122 4.66 10.32 2.26
N SER A 123 3.53 10.97 1.91
CA SER A 123 3.42 12.43 2.06
C SER A 123 1.97 12.92 1.98
N ARG A 124 1.60 13.89 2.83
CA ARG A 124 0.34 14.65 2.78
C ARG A 124 0.36 15.83 1.80
N ALA A 125 1.43 15.97 1.01
CA ALA A 125 1.54 17.07 0.06
C ALA A 125 0.45 16.98 -1.02
N VAL A 126 -0.13 18.13 -1.37
CA VAL A 126 -1.13 18.30 -2.44
C VAL A 126 -0.53 19.12 -3.57
N PRO A 127 -0.93 18.93 -4.85
CA PRO A 127 -0.38 19.72 -5.95
C PRO A 127 -0.47 21.22 -5.70
N ALA A 128 0.61 21.91 -6.03
CA ALA A 128 0.57 23.37 -6.11
C ALA A 128 -0.37 23.79 -7.24
N VAL A 129 -1.07 24.90 -7.03
CA VAL A 129 -1.98 25.51 -8.01
C VAL A 129 -1.47 26.91 -8.31
N SER A 130 -1.26 27.22 -9.59
CA SER A 130 -0.91 28.57 -10.04
C SER A 130 -2.14 29.38 -10.41
N GLU A 131 -1.93 30.69 -10.60
CA GLU A 131 -2.97 31.63 -11.00
C GLU A 131 -3.54 31.37 -12.40
N THR A 132 -2.79 30.68 -13.27
CA THR A 132 -3.27 30.23 -14.60
C THR A 132 -4.38 29.18 -14.53
N CYS A 133 -4.78 28.74 -13.33
CA CYS A 133 -5.89 27.82 -13.15
C CYS A 133 -7.23 28.53 -13.38
N THR A 134 -7.88 28.22 -14.50
CA THR A 134 -9.20 28.74 -14.91
C THR A 134 -10.39 28.19 -14.11
N ALA A 135 -10.14 27.47 -13.01
CA ALA A 135 -11.17 26.82 -12.17
C ALA A 135 -12.22 25.99 -12.96
N CYS A 136 -11.84 25.38 -14.09
CA CYS A 136 -12.76 24.71 -15.03
C CYS A 136 -13.55 23.49 -14.49
N GLY A 137 -13.42 23.12 -13.22
CA GLY A 137 -14.18 22.03 -12.58
C GLY A 137 -13.82 20.60 -13.02
N LEU A 138 -13.16 20.41 -14.17
CA LEU A 138 -12.81 19.08 -14.72
C LEU A 138 -12.06 18.20 -13.72
N ARG A 139 -11.22 18.80 -12.88
CA ARG A 139 -10.41 18.06 -11.90
C ARG A 139 -11.19 17.67 -10.67
N THR A 140 -12.18 18.47 -10.27
CA THR A 140 -13.14 18.11 -9.23
C THR A 140 -13.89 16.86 -9.65
N ALA A 141 -14.47 16.85 -10.86
CA ALA A 141 -15.24 15.71 -11.39
C ALA A 141 -14.40 14.43 -11.57
N GLN A 142 -13.13 14.56 -11.94
CA GLN A 142 -12.25 13.41 -12.25
C GLN A 142 -11.37 12.97 -11.06
N CYS A 143 -11.52 13.58 -9.88
CA CYS A 143 -10.71 13.23 -8.72
C CYS A 143 -11.23 11.93 -8.09
N PRO A 144 -10.50 10.80 -8.18
CA PRO A 144 -10.94 9.55 -7.57
C PRO A 144 -11.01 9.65 -6.05
N ALA A 145 -10.22 10.54 -5.45
CA ALA A 145 -10.19 10.78 -4.01
C ALA A 145 -11.31 11.70 -3.50
N ARG A 146 -12.04 12.36 -4.41
CA ARG A 146 -12.96 13.45 -4.08
C ARG A 146 -12.34 14.49 -3.13
N SER A 147 -11.07 14.81 -3.34
CA SER A 147 -10.26 15.68 -2.49
C SER A 147 -10.24 17.16 -2.93
N ILE A 148 -11.08 17.56 -3.88
CA ILE A 148 -11.11 18.92 -4.44
C ILE A 148 -12.50 19.47 -4.18
N SER A 149 -12.58 20.69 -3.65
CA SER A 149 -13.87 21.33 -3.42
C SER A 149 -14.57 21.64 -4.76
N PRO A 150 -15.86 21.32 -4.91
CA PRO A 150 -16.66 21.79 -6.04
C PRO A 150 -16.79 23.33 -6.06
N ASP A 151 -16.91 23.94 -4.88
CA ASP A 151 -17.09 25.38 -4.71
C ASP A 151 -15.77 26.15 -4.83
N ASP A 152 -14.65 25.49 -4.54
CA ASP A 152 -13.30 26.00 -4.77
C ASP A 152 -12.40 24.96 -5.48
N PRO A 153 -12.42 24.93 -6.83
CA PRO A 153 -11.60 24.00 -7.61
C PRO A 153 -10.09 24.24 -7.51
N LYS A 154 -9.65 25.35 -6.89
CA LYS A 154 -8.23 25.59 -6.59
C LYS A 154 -7.84 24.92 -5.27
N HIS A 155 -8.74 24.83 -4.30
CA HIS A 155 -8.49 24.16 -3.02
C HIS A 155 -8.38 22.64 -3.14
N THR A 156 -7.57 22.02 -2.29
CA THR A 156 -7.39 20.56 -2.26
C THR A 156 -7.19 20.11 -0.83
N ASP A 157 -8.07 19.21 -0.39
CA ASP A 157 -8.02 18.59 0.92
C ASP A 157 -6.77 17.69 1.03
N PRO A 158 -5.81 18.02 1.91
CA PRO A 158 -4.60 17.23 2.11
C PRO A 158 -4.83 15.88 2.78
N GLU A 159 -5.95 15.70 3.49
CA GLU A 159 -6.28 14.45 4.16
C GLU A 159 -6.83 13.42 3.18
N ARG A 160 -7.58 13.86 2.16
CA ARG A 160 -8.14 12.98 1.13
C ARG A 160 -7.23 12.81 -0.08
N CYS A 161 -6.51 13.87 -0.45
CA CYS A 161 -5.73 13.83 -1.68
C CYS A 161 -4.63 12.78 -1.55
N PHE A 162 -4.53 11.90 -2.55
CA PHE A 162 -3.43 10.93 -2.61
C PHE A 162 -2.32 11.25 -3.65
N LEU A 163 -2.33 12.48 -4.19
CA LEU A 163 -1.37 13.01 -5.17
C LEU A 163 -1.06 12.00 -6.27
N CYS A 164 -2.12 11.52 -6.89
CA CYS A 164 -2.07 10.57 -8.00
C CYS A 164 -1.40 11.10 -9.28
N MET A 165 -0.89 12.34 -9.26
CA MET A 165 -0.39 13.13 -10.40
C MET A 165 -1.39 13.36 -11.54
N ARG A 166 -2.57 12.72 -11.56
CA ARG A 166 -3.55 12.86 -12.64
C ARG A 166 -3.91 14.32 -12.94
N ARG A 167 -4.02 15.16 -11.91
CA ARG A 167 -4.33 16.59 -12.09
C ARG A 167 -3.17 17.44 -12.58
N ILE A 168 -1.94 17.00 -12.37
CA ILE A 168 -0.75 17.62 -12.94
C ILE A 168 -0.65 17.20 -14.42
N ALA A 169 -0.65 15.88 -14.67
CA ALA A 169 -0.43 15.32 -15.99
C ALA A 169 -1.50 15.67 -17.03
N ARG A 170 -2.75 15.92 -16.60
CA ARG A 170 -3.87 16.18 -17.53
C ARG A 170 -4.33 17.64 -17.55
N CYS A 171 -3.72 18.55 -16.79
CA CYS A 171 -4.16 19.96 -16.81
C CYS A 171 -3.78 20.61 -18.14
N SER A 172 -4.78 20.98 -18.96
CA SER A 172 -4.56 21.67 -20.24
C SER A 172 -3.95 23.07 -20.07
N GLN A 173 -4.15 23.69 -18.90
CA GLN A 173 -3.57 25.00 -18.56
C GLN A 173 -2.18 24.89 -17.93
N HIS A 174 -1.67 23.67 -17.72
CA HIS A 174 -0.43 23.41 -16.97
C HIS A 174 -0.37 24.08 -15.58
N ALA A 175 -1.53 24.40 -15.00
CA ALA A 175 -1.65 25.21 -13.79
C ALA A 175 -1.43 24.43 -12.49
N LYS A 176 -1.03 23.16 -12.57
CA LYS A 176 -0.87 22.25 -11.42
C LYS A 176 0.53 21.66 -11.46
N ALA A 177 1.25 21.73 -10.35
CA ALA A 177 2.62 21.23 -10.26
C ALA A 177 2.83 20.31 -9.05
N TYR A 178 3.84 19.44 -9.15
CA TYR A 178 4.30 18.68 -7.99
C TYR A 178 4.86 19.66 -6.94
N PRO A 179 4.57 19.50 -5.64
CA PRO A 179 4.90 20.51 -4.64
C PRO A 179 6.41 20.74 -4.56
N ALA A 180 6.84 22.00 -4.65
CA ALA A 180 8.26 22.35 -4.78
C ALA A 180 9.12 21.78 -3.64
N LYS A 181 8.66 21.86 -2.39
CA LYS A 181 9.34 21.27 -1.23
C LYS A 181 9.50 19.75 -1.37
N SER A 182 8.44 19.06 -1.75
CA SER A 182 8.47 17.60 -1.98
C SER A 182 9.36 17.26 -3.17
N LYS A 183 9.39 18.09 -4.22
CA LYS A 183 10.24 17.93 -5.39
C LYS A 183 11.71 17.99 -5.01
N ALA A 184 12.10 19.06 -4.31
CA ALA A 184 13.46 19.27 -3.86
C ALA A 184 13.95 18.13 -2.96
N MET A 185 13.10 17.67 -2.02
CA MET A 185 13.44 16.54 -1.16
C MET A 185 13.66 15.24 -1.94
N VAL A 186 12.77 14.93 -2.90
CA VAL A 186 12.91 13.74 -3.75
C VAL A 186 14.17 13.85 -4.61
N ASP A 187 14.40 15.01 -5.24
CA ASP A 187 15.59 15.28 -6.05
C ASP A 187 16.88 15.10 -5.23
N GLN A 188 16.93 15.64 -4.02
CA GLN A 188 18.08 15.51 -3.11
C GLN A 188 18.32 14.06 -2.70
N ARG A 189 17.27 13.33 -2.29
CA ARG A 189 17.42 11.94 -1.82
C ARG A 189 17.73 10.95 -2.94
N LEU A 190 17.21 11.20 -4.14
CA LEU A 190 17.45 10.34 -5.30
C LEU A 190 18.67 10.77 -6.11
N ALA A 191 19.29 11.92 -5.84
CA ALA A 191 20.49 12.39 -6.54
C ALA A 191 21.59 11.31 -6.68
N PRO A 192 21.93 10.53 -5.63
CA PRO A 192 22.95 9.48 -5.74
C PRO A 192 22.55 8.29 -6.64
N LEU A 193 21.25 8.12 -6.88
CA LEU A 193 20.69 7.00 -7.63
C LEU A 193 20.28 7.38 -9.06
N ARG A 194 20.43 8.65 -9.47
CA ARG A 194 19.97 9.15 -10.78
C ARG A 194 20.59 8.43 -11.97
N THR A 195 21.81 7.93 -11.82
CA THR A 195 22.55 7.19 -12.85
C THR A 195 22.47 5.67 -12.67
N VAL A 196 21.95 5.20 -11.52
CA VAL A 196 21.85 3.78 -11.19
C VAL A 196 20.58 3.22 -11.81
N ARG A 197 20.70 2.67 -13.01
CA ARG A 197 19.61 1.94 -13.66
C ARG A 197 19.83 0.44 -13.50
N ARG A 198 19.07 -0.20 -12.61
CA ARG A 198 18.99 -1.67 -12.59
C ARG A 198 18.24 -2.13 -13.84
N LYS A 199 18.70 -3.22 -14.48
CA LYS A 199 17.89 -3.88 -15.52
C LYS A 199 16.59 -4.33 -14.85
N ASN A 200 15.45 -4.11 -15.51
CA ASN A 200 14.17 -4.69 -15.10
C ASN A 200 14.25 -6.20 -15.33
N ALA A 201 14.88 -6.92 -14.41
CA ALA A 201 14.86 -8.37 -14.38
C ALA A 201 13.80 -8.78 -13.36
N LEU A 202 12.83 -9.57 -13.79
CA LEU A 202 12.06 -10.38 -12.86
C LEU A 202 13.07 -11.33 -12.19
N PRO A 203 13.16 -11.37 -10.86
CA PRO A 203 13.88 -12.46 -10.20
C PRO A 203 13.14 -13.74 -10.58
N VAL A 204 13.79 -14.52 -11.44
CA VAL A 204 13.45 -15.91 -11.73
C VAL A 204 13.62 -16.76 -10.49
#